data_AF-A0A0A5FZ92-F1
#
_entry.id   AF-A0A0A5FZ92-F1
#
_cell.length_a   1.000
_cell.length_b   1.000
_cell.length_c   1.000
_cell.angle_alpha   90.00
_cell.angle_beta   90.00
_cell.angle_gamma   90.00
#
_symmetry.space_group_name_H-M   'P 1'
#
loop_
_entity.id
_entity.type
_entity.pdbx_description
1 polymer ?
#
loop_
_entity_poly.entity_id
_entity_poly.type
_entity_poly.pdbx_seq_one_letter_code
_entity_poly.pdbx_strand_id
1 'polypeptide(L)' 'MFYAVSLYLIKYLILFIGIILGAFGIWELREGTNKRRYLTFVILGAAVIILSQAFMQIWEW' A
#
# COMPACT_ATOMS: atom_id res chain seq x y z
N MET A 1 -6.15 -20.47 -15.29
CA MET A 1 -4.82 -20.54 -14.64
C MET A 1 -4.04 -19.23 -14.77
N PHE A 2 -3.77 -18.74 -16.00
CA PHE A 2 -3.10 -17.44 -16.22
C PHE A 2 -3.77 -16.24 -15.54
N TYR A 3 -5.11 -16.18 -15.60
CA TYR A 3 -5.90 -15.10 -15.01
C TYR A 3 -5.72 -14.97 -13.49
N ALA A 4 -5.69 -16.09 -12.77
CA ALA A 4 -5.46 -16.10 -11.33
C ALA A 4 -4.04 -15.60 -11.00
N VAL A 5 -3.03 -16.09 -11.73
CA VAL A 5 -1.63 -15.67 -11.55
C VAL A 5 -1.45 -14.17 -11.75
N SER A 6 -2.09 -13.58 -12.78
CA SER A 6 -2.05 -12.13 -12.99
C SER A 6 -2.69 -11.33 -11.86
N LEU A 7 -3.79 -11.83 -11.27
CA LEU A 7 -4.44 -11.16 -10.13
C LEU A 7 -3.57 -11.17 -8.87
N TYR A 8 -2.93 -12.30 -8.57
CA TYR A 8 -1.98 -12.38 -7.46
C TYR A 8 -0.79 -11.44 -7.68
N LEU A 9 -0.26 -11.37 -8.91
CA LEU A 9 0.82 -10.43 -9.27
C LEU A 9 0.42 -8.97 -9.02
N ILE A 10 -0.79 -8.59 -9.44
CA ILE A 10 -1.35 -7.25 -9.21
C ILE A 10 -1.50 -6.97 -7.71
N LYS A 11 -2.01 -7.94 -6.92
CA LYS A 11 -2.12 -7.81 -5.46
C LYS A 11 -0.77 -7.50 -4.83
N TYR A 12 0.27 -8.28 -5.15
CA TYR A 12 1.60 -8.09 -4.57
C TYR A 12 2.23 -6.76 -5.00
N LEU A 13 1.98 -6.30 -6.23
CA LEU A 13 2.40 -4.97 -6.70
C LEU A 13 1.74 -3.84 -5.89
N ILE A 14 0.42 -3.91 -5.67
CA ILE A 14 -0.30 -2.90 -4.89
C ILE A 14 0.18 -2.91 -3.44
N LEU A 15 0.38 -4.10 -2.86
CA LEU A 15 0.93 -4.24 -1.50
C LEU A 15 2.31 -3.60 -1.40
N PHE A 16 3.18 -3.84 -2.38
CA PHE A 16 4.53 -3.26 -2.44
C PHE A 16 4.50 -1.73 -2.50
N ILE A 17 3.59 -1.14 -3.28
CA ILE A 17 3.39 0.31 -3.33
C ILE A 17 2.99 0.86 -1.95
N GLY A 18 2.07 0.18 -1.25
CA GLY A 18 1.66 0.57 0.09
C GLY A 18 2.81 0.57 1.09
N ILE A 19 3.70 -0.44 1.03
CA ILE A 19 4.91 -0.53 1.86
C ILE A 19 5.87 0.63 1.55
N ILE A 20 6.11 0.93 0.27
CA ILE A 20 6.98 2.04 -0.15
C ILE A 20 6.44 3.38 0.37
N LEU A 21 5.13 3.63 0.26
CA LEU A 21 4.50 4.84 0.79
C LEU A 21 4.68 4.97 2.30
N GLY A 22 4.53 3.85 3.04
CA GLY A 22 4.81 3.81 4.47
C GLY A 22 6.27 4.14 4.79
N ALA A 23 7.22 3.59 4.03
CA ALA A 23 8.65 3.85 4.17
C ALA A 23 9.00 5.33 3.90
N PHE A 24 8.41 5.94 2.87
CA PHE A 24 8.54 7.37 2.61
C PHE A 24 7.97 8.22 3.74
N GLY A 25 6.83 7.82 4.30
CA GLY A 25 6.29 8.45 5.50
C GLY A 25 7.31 8.43 6.63
N ILE A 26 7.82 7.26 7.00
CA ILE A 26 8.82 7.12 8.08
C ILE A 26 10.08 7.95 7.79
N TRP A 27 10.52 8.02 6.52
CA TRP A 27 11.65 8.85 6.13
C TRP A 27 11.42 10.35 6.39
N GLU A 28 10.24 10.86 6.03
CA GLU A 28 9.83 12.25 6.30
C GLU A 28 9.75 12.54 7.82
N LEU A 29 9.43 11.54 8.64
CA LEU A 29 9.50 11.66 10.10
C LEU A 29 10.96 11.79 10.58
N ARG A 30 11.88 11.04 9.97
CA ARG A 30 13.30 11.01 10.33
C ARG A 30 13.97 12.35 10.10
N GLU A 31 13.66 13.02 8.99
CA GLU A 31 14.25 14.33 8.67
C GLU A 31 13.59 15.48 9.45
N GLY A 32 12.49 15.24 10.18
CA GLY A 32 11.79 16.25 10.97
C GLY A 32 11.13 17.35 10.12
N THR A 33 11.13 17.17 8.80
CA THR A 33 10.86 18.19 7.79
C THR A 33 9.40 18.61 7.78
N ASN A 34 8.46 17.65 7.93
CA ASN A 34 7.04 17.98 7.92
C ASN A 34 6.10 16.86 8.45
N LYS A 35 5.62 16.99 9.70
CA LYS A 35 4.68 16.04 10.33
C LYS A 35 3.40 15.79 9.53
N ARG A 36 2.93 16.79 8.78
CA ARG A 36 1.71 16.68 7.94
C ARG A 36 1.92 15.70 6.80
N ARG A 37 3.08 15.78 6.15
CA ARG A 37 3.47 14.93 5.03
C ARG A 37 3.68 13.48 5.47
N TYR A 38 4.30 13.28 6.64
CA TYR A 38 4.37 11.97 7.31
C TYR A 38 2.98 11.34 7.45
N LEU A 39 2.03 12.06 8.06
CA LEU A 39 0.68 11.54 8.26
C LEU A 39 0.00 11.21 6.92
N THR A 40 0.15 12.07 5.91
CA THR A 40 -0.41 11.81 4.58
C THR A 40 0.14 10.53 3.96
N PHE A 41 1.47 10.32 3.99
CA PHE A 41 2.10 9.13 3.41
C PHE A 41 1.75 7.85 4.18
N VAL A 42 1.72 7.91 5.51
CA VAL A 42 1.34 6.75 6.34
C VAL A 42 -0.12 6.38 6.14
N ILE A 43 -1.04 7.36 6.12
CA ILE A 43 -2.46 7.12 5.89
C ILE A 43 -2.69 6.57 4.48
N LEU A 44 -2.03 7.13 3.46
CA LEU A 44 -2.11 6.63 2.08
C LEU A 44 -1.55 5.20 1.97
N GLY A 45 -0.39 4.92 2.56
CA GLY A 45 0.19 3.57 2.58
C GLY A 45 -0.73 2.55 3.24
N ALA A 46 -1.29 2.90 4.41
CA ALA A 46 -2.25 2.06 5.12
C ALA A 46 -3.53 1.82 4.30
N ALA A 47 -4.09 2.86 3.68
CA ALA A 47 -5.27 2.75 2.83
C ALA A 47 -5.02 1.82 1.62
N VAL A 48 -3.87 1.96 0.96
CA VAL A 48 -3.47 1.11 -0.17
C VAL A 48 -3.33 -0.36 0.27
N ILE A 49 -2.74 -0.62 1.43
CA ILE A 49 -2.62 -1.98 1.98
C ILE A 49 -4.02 -2.56 2.26
N ILE A 50 -4.92 -1.81 2.89
CA ILE A 50 -6.28 -2.26 3.18
C ILE A 50 -7.04 -2.57 1.89
N LEU A 51 -6.97 -1.67 0.89
CA LEU A 51 -7.58 -1.88 -0.42
C LEU A 51 -7.00 -3.12 -1.13
N SER A 52 -5.71 -3.40 -0.99
CA SER A 52 -5.09 -4.60 -1.58
C SER A 52 -5.66 -5.90 -1.01
N GLN A 53 -6.04 -5.91 0.27
CA GLN A 53 -6.66 -7.07 0.91
C GLN A 53 -8.14 -7.18 0.50
N ALA A 54 -8.87 -6.06 0.51
CA ALA A 54 -10.28 -6.02 0.11
C ALA A 54 -10.50 -6.44 -1.35
N PHE A 55 -9.55 -6.10 -2.25
CA PHE A 55 -9.61 -6.46 -3.67
C PHE A 55 -9.65 -7.98 -3.89
N MET A 56 -8.91 -8.75 -3.08
CA MET A 56 -8.95 -10.22 -3.15
C MET A 56 -10.24 -10.78 -2.57
N GLN A 57 -10.77 -10.15 -1.52
CA GLN A 57 -11.96 -10.61 -0.83
C GLN A 57 -13.24 -10.45 -1.68
N ILE A 58 -13.31 -9.40 -2.51
CA ILE A 58 -14.39 -9.20 -3.49
C ILE A 58 -14.32 -10.23 -4.61
N TRP A 59 -13.12 -10.71 -4.96
CA TRP A 59 -12.93 -11.65 -6.07
C TRP A 59 -13.09 -13.12 -5.67
N GLU A 60 -12.91 -13.45 -4.40
CA GLU A 60 -13.13 -14.80 -3.85
C GLU A 60 -14.62 -15.10 -3.56
N TRP A 61 -15.50 -14.11 -3.65
CA TRP A 61 -16.97 -14.22 -3.58
C TRP A 61 -17.59 -14.40 -4.97
#